data_AF-A0A538SE78-F1
#
_entry.id   AF-A0A538SE78-F1
#
_cell.length_a   1.000
_cell.length_b   1.000
_cell.length_c   1.000
_cell.angle_alpha   90.00
_cell.angle_beta   90.00
_cell.angle_gamma   90.00
#
_symmetry.space_group_name_H-M   'P 1'
#
loop_
_entity.id
_entity.type
_entity.pdbx_description
1 polymer ?
#
loop_
_entity_poly.entity_id
_entity_poly.type
_entity_poly.pdbx_seq_one_letter_code
_entity_poly.pdbx_strand_id
1 'polypeptide(L)'
;MPPHSIGSGTLSFGLVSIPVKMYTAASSMGLSFNLLHEKCGGRIKQQQICPACNEVLERTSLVKGYEFAKDQYVRFTEEELKTLETEATRTIDI
;
A
#
# COMPACT_ATOMS: atom_id res chain seq x y z
N MET A 1 -0.56 3.77 -22.84
CA MET A 1 0.50 3.67 -21.82
C MET A 1 1.42 2.54 -22.24
N PRO A 2 2.72 2.75 -22.49
CA PRO A 2 3.63 1.64 -22.72
C PRO A 2 3.63 0.69 -21.51
N PRO A 3 3.79 -0.64 -21.70
CA PRO A 3 3.78 -1.59 -20.61
C PRO A 3 4.97 -1.34 -19.67
N HIS A 4 4.69 -0.98 -18.42
CA HIS A 4 5.70 -0.85 -17.36
C HIS A 4 5.82 -2.19 -16.62
N SER A 5 7.04 -2.56 -16.24
CA SER A 5 7.30 -3.77 -15.47
C SER A 5 6.62 -3.65 -14.09
N ILE A 6 5.77 -4.63 -13.73
CA ILE A 6 5.08 -4.67 -12.42
C ILE A 6 6.07 -5.07 -11.32
N GLY A 7 7.03 -5.92 -11.68
CA GLY A 7 8.07 -6.36 -10.76
C GLY A 7 9.15 -7.16 -11.47
N SER A 8 10.32 -7.21 -10.84
CA SER A 8 11.38 -8.16 -11.14
C SER A 8 11.35 -9.31 -10.13
N GLY A 9 11.67 -10.51 -10.59
CA GLY A 9 11.80 -11.71 -9.77
C GLY A 9 12.88 -12.64 -10.32
N THR A 10 13.18 -13.69 -9.58
CA THR A 10 14.10 -14.75 -10.00
C THR A 10 13.31 -16.04 -10.18
N LEU A 11 13.44 -16.65 -11.35
CA LEU A 11 12.88 -17.97 -11.63
C LEU A 11 13.96 -19.02 -11.37
N SER A 12 13.70 -19.93 -10.43
CA SER A 12 14.61 -21.04 -10.13
C SER A 12 14.08 -22.32 -10.78
N PHE A 13 14.92 -22.99 -11.56
CA PHE A 13 14.62 -24.31 -12.14
C PHE A 13 15.75 -25.28 -11.77
N GLY A 14 15.51 -26.11 -10.75
CA GLY A 14 16.52 -27.00 -10.19
C GLY A 14 17.72 -26.23 -9.60
N LEU A 15 18.82 -26.15 -10.36
CA LEU A 15 20.07 -25.47 -9.97
C LEU A 15 20.35 -24.18 -10.76
N VAL A 16 19.44 -23.77 -11.65
CA VAL A 16 19.63 -22.59 -12.50
C VAL A 16 18.67 -21.48 -12.06
N SER A 17 19.21 -20.28 -11.88
CA SER A 17 18.44 -19.08 -11.53
C SER A 17 18.47 -18.06 -12.66
N ILE A 18 17.30 -17.70 -13.18
CA ILE A 18 17.13 -16.77 -14.31
C ILE A 18 16.38 -15.51 -13.85
N PRO A 19 16.94 -14.30 -14.03
CA PRO A 19 16.23 -13.07 -13.70
C PRO A 19 15.11 -12.79 -14.73
N VAL A 20 13.90 -12.52 -14.25
CA VAL A 20 12.73 -12.24 -15.10
C VAL A 20 12.09 -10.89 -14.78
N LYS A 21 11.50 -10.26 -15.80
CA LYS A 21 10.67 -9.05 -15.67
C LYS A 21 9.22 -9.39 -15.98
N MET A 22 8.32 -9.00 -15.09
CA MET A 22 6.89 -9.25 -15.23
C MET A 22 6.19 -8.05 -15.84
N TYR A 23 5.35 -8.29 -16.85
CA TYR A 23 4.56 -7.27 -17.55
C TYR A 23 3.06 -7.60 -17.44
N THR A 24 2.21 -6.58 -17.33
CA THR A 24 0.75 -6.74 -17.34
C THR A 24 0.29 -7.23 -18.72
N ALA A 25 -0.38 -8.37 -18.79
CA ALA A 25 -0.96 -8.88 -20.05
C ALA A 25 -2.21 -8.08 -20.49
N ALA A 26 -3.00 -7.60 -19.53
CA ALA A 26 -4.16 -6.73 -19.77
C ALA A 26 -4.16 -5.62 -18.71
N SER A 27 -4.53 -4.40 -19.12
CA SER A 27 -4.71 -3.26 -18.22
C SER A 27 -6.14 -2.77 -18.34
N SER A 28 -6.88 -2.74 -17.23
CA SER A 28 -8.22 -2.16 -17.19
C SER A 28 -8.11 -0.63 -17.23
N MET A 29 -8.59 -0.01 -18.30
CA MET A 29 -8.61 1.45 -18.42
C MET A 29 -9.84 1.99 -17.69
N GLY A 30 -9.70 2.25 -16.39
CA GLY A 30 -10.72 2.92 -15.57
C GLY A 30 -10.59 4.44 -15.66
N LEU A 31 -11.71 5.14 -15.85
CA LEU A 31 -11.76 6.60 -15.65
C LEU A 31 -11.61 6.89 -14.15
N SER A 32 -10.56 7.62 -13.78
CA SER A 32 -10.36 8.09 -12.41
C SER A 32 -10.78 9.56 -12.29
N PHE A 33 -11.66 9.85 -11.33
CA PHE A 33 -12.09 11.20 -11.03
C PHE A 33 -11.30 11.77 -9.86
N ASN A 34 -11.01 13.06 -9.92
CA ASN A 34 -10.36 13.78 -8.82
C ASN A 34 -11.39 14.68 -8.15
N LEU A 35 -11.34 14.76 -6.82
CA LEU A 35 -12.20 15.67 -6.07
C LEU A 35 -11.72 17.11 -6.25
N LEU A 36 -12.60 17.94 -6.79
CA LEU A 36 -12.35 19.35 -7.09
C LEU A 36 -13.30 20.21 -6.26
N HIS A 37 -12.82 21.38 -5.81
CA HIS A 37 -13.64 22.38 -5.14
C HIS A 37 -14.57 23.04 -6.16
N GLU A 38 -15.88 22.95 -5.96
CA GLU A 38 -16.92 23.40 -6.90
C GLU A 38 -16.76 24.86 -7.35
N LYS A 39 -16.35 25.75 -6.45
CA LYS A 39 -16.25 27.20 -6.75
C LYS A 39 -14.96 27.62 -7.46
N CYS A 40 -13.83 26.97 -7.16
CA CYS A 40 -12.53 27.39 -7.69
C CYS A 40 -11.87 26.37 -8.63
N GLY A 41 -12.44 25.17 -8.77
CA GLY A 41 -11.85 24.08 -9.57
C GLY A 41 -10.53 23.54 -9.02
N GLY A 42 -10.13 23.94 -7.81
CA GLY A 42 -8.89 23.48 -7.18
C GLY A 42 -8.99 22.04 -6.69
N ARG A 43 -7.90 21.28 -6.74
CA ARG A 43 -7.81 19.94 -6.14
C ARG A 43 -7.90 20.03 -4.62
N ILE A 44 -8.74 19.19 -4.02
CA ILE A 44 -8.88 19.12 -2.56
C ILE A 44 -7.75 18.29 -1.97
N LYS A 45 -7.13 18.79 -0.89
CA LYS A 45 -6.18 18.02 -0.06
C LYS A 45 -6.93 17.48 1.16
N GLN A 46 -6.74 16.20 1.46
CA GLN A 46 -7.27 15.57 2.67
C GLN A 46 -6.27 15.69 3.81
N GLN A 47 -6.75 16.05 5.00
CA GLN A 47 -5.97 16.09 6.23
C GLN A 47 -6.66 15.20 7.28
N GLN A 48 -5.87 14.50 8.08
CA GLN A 48 -6.39 13.72 9.20
C GLN A 48 -6.31 14.57 10.47
N ILE A 49 -7.46 14.76 11.12
CA ILE A 49 -7.58 15.60 12.32
C ILE A 49 -8.14 14.73 13.43
N CYS A 50 -7.52 14.76 14.61
CA CYS A 50 -8.03 14.06 15.78
C CYS A 50 -9.15 14.88 16.43
N PRO A 51 -10.37 14.34 16.61
CA PRO A 51 -11.50 15.09 17.16
C PRO A 51 -11.33 15.45 18.65
N ALA A 52 -10.46 14.75 19.38
CA ALA A 52 -10.27 14.97 20.81
C ALA A 52 -9.28 16.11 21.13
N CYS A 53 -8.16 16.19 20.40
CA CYS A 53 -7.15 17.24 20.58
C CYS A 53 -7.23 18.36 19.53
N ASN A 54 -8.06 18.20 18.49
CA ASN A 54 -8.23 19.15 17.39
C ASN A 54 -6.93 19.50 16.66
N GLU A 55 -5.97 18.57 16.68
CA GLU A 55 -4.66 18.70 16.02
C GLU A 55 -4.65 17.94 14.69
N VAL A 56 -3.91 18.50 13.72
CA VAL A 56 -3.63 17.84 12.45
C VAL A 56 -2.57 16.78 12.69
N LEU A 57 -2.91 15.52 12.45
CA LEU A 57 -1.99 14.41 12.62
C LEU A 57 -1.21 14.18 11.32
N GLU A 58 0.10 14.07 11.45
CA GLU A 58 0.96 13.57 10.39
C GLU A 58 0.86 12.04 10.29
N ARG A 59 1.16 11.50 9.10
CA ARG A 59 1.08 10.05 8.85
C ARG A 59 1.95 9.23 9.81
N THR A 60 3.07 9.79 10.26
CA THR A 60 4.02 9.17 11.19
C THR A 60 3.43 8.97 12.60
N SER A 61 2.45 9.80 12.99
CA SER A 61 1.84 9.75 14.31
C SER A 61 0.61 8.83 14.37
N LEU A 62 0.28 8.14 13.27
CA LEU A 62 -0.84 7.22 13.18
C LEU A 62 -0.37 5.80 13.45
N VAL A 63 -1.00 5.15 14.44
CA VAL A 63 -0.79 3.74 14.73
C VAL A 63 -1.97 2.92 14.22
N LYS A 64 -1.72 1.71 13.71
CA LYS A 64 -2.78 0.78 13.31
C LYS A 64 -3.29 0.10 14.57
N GLY A 65 -4.61 0.11 14.77
CA GLY A 65 -5.26 -0.57 15.90
C GLY A 65 -6.25 -1.62 15.40
N TYR A 66 -6.29 -2.79 16.03
CA TYR A 66 -7.33 -3.79 15.81
C TYR A 66 -8.27 -3.82 17.01
N GLU A 67 -9.58 -3.75 16.76
CA GLU A 67 -10.61 -3.85 17.81
C GLU A 67 -10.86 -5.33 18.12
N PHE A 68 -10.52 -5.77 19.34
CA PHE A 68 -10.71 -7.18 19.75
C PHE A 68 -11.96 -7.37 20.64
N ALA A 69 -12.39 -6.31 21.31
CA ALA A 69 -13.62 -6.24 22.08
C ALA A 69 -14.16 -4.81 21.98
N LYS A 70 -15.44 -4.61 22.27
CA LYS A 70 -16.10 -3.31 22.18
C LYS A 70 -15.31 -2.26 22.99
N ASP A 71 -14.88 -1.20 22.32
CA ASP A 71 -14.04 -0.11 22.87
C ASP A 71 -12.62 -0.52 23.32
N GLN A 72 -12.13 -1.70 22.94
CA GLN A 72 -10.78 -2.17 23.27
C GLN A 72 -9.95 -2.41 22.00
N TYR A 73 -8.89 -1.63 21.86
CA TYR A 73 -8.01 -1.63 20.70
C TYR A 73 -6.61 -2.13 21.07
N VAL A 74 -6.12 -3.15 20.35
CA VAL A 74 -4.70 -3.53 20.37
C VAL A 74 -3.99 -2.68 19.33
N ARG A 75 -2.97 -1.92 19.77
CA ARG A 75 -2.14 -1.09 18.89
C ARG A 75 -1.00 -1.95 18.33
N PHE A 76 -0.84 -1.92 17.01
CA PHE A 76 0.29 -2.50 16.32
C PHE A 76 1.18 -1.39 15.80
N THR A 77 2.47 -1.46 16.10
CA THR A 77 3.46 -0.61 15.45
C THR A 77 3.70 -1.08 14.02
N GLU A 78 4.14 -0.18 13.15
CA GLU A 78 4.44 -0.52 11.76
C GLU A 78 5.59 -1.55 11.67
N GLU A 79 6.49 -1.56 12.65
CA GLU A 79 7.61 -2.50 12.77
C GLU A 79 7.15 -3.93 13.09
N GLU A 80 6.19 -4.09 13.99
CA GLU A 80 5.59 -5.40 14.31
C GLU A 80 4.82 -5.96 13.12
N LEU A 81 4.09 -5.13 12.38
CA LEU A 81 3.41 -5.57 11.15
C LEU A 81 4.41 -5.99 10.07
N LYS A 82 5.49 -5.25 9.89
CA LYS A 82 6.50 -5.54 8.88
C LYS A 82 7.31 -6.80 9.19
N THR A 83 7.48 -7.14 10.46
CA THR A 83 8.11 -8.41 10.88
C THR A 83 7.17 -9.60 10.75
N LEU A 84 5.85 -9.39 10.90
CA LEU A 84 4.81 -10.40 10.66
C LEU A 84 4.55 -10.66 9.18
N GLU A 85 4.76 -9.66 8.31
CA GLU A 85 4.85 -9.81 6.86
C GLU A 85 6.08 -10.67 6.53
N THR A 86 5.94 -11.97 6.77
CA THR A 86 6.91 -13.04 6.49
C THR A 86 7.58 -12.82 5.13
N GLU A 87 8.89 -13.11 5.09
CA GLU A 87 9.80 -13.02 3.95
C GLU A 87 9.09 -13.29 2.63
N ALA A 88 8.63 -12.22 1.96
CA ALA A 88 8.14 -12.30 0.59
C ALA A 88 9.35 -12.63 -0.29
N THR A 89 9.71 -13.92 -0.34
CA THR A 89 10.79 -14.40 -1.19
C THR A 89 10.34 -14.11 -2.61
N ARG A 90 11.00 -13.17 -3.29
CA ARG A 90 10.72 -12.80 -4.69
C ARG A 90 11.16 -13.90 -5.67
N THR A 91 11.22 -15.14 -5.18
CA THR A 91 11.64 -16.34 -5.87
C THR A 91 10.40 -17.13 -6.18
N ILE A 92 10.20 -17.42 -7.46
CA ILE A 92 9.13 -18.27 -7.94
C ILE A 92 9.79 -19.61 -8.22
N ASP A 93 9.52 -20.62 -7.39
CA ASP A 93 9.96 -22.00 -7.58
C ASP A 93 8.96 -22.76 -8.46
N ILE A 94 9.48 -23.57 -9.39
CA ILE A 94 8.71 -24.46 -10.27
C ILE A 94 9.13 -25.90 -10.02
#